data_AF-A0A0D7QF76-F1
#
_entry.id   AF-A0A0D7QF76-F1
#
_cell.length_a   1.000
_cell.length_b   1.000
_cell.length_c   1.000
_cell.angle_alpha   90.00
_cell.angle_beta   90.00
_cell.angle_gamma   90.00
#
_symmetry.space_group_name_H-M   'P 1'
#
loop_
_entity.id
_entity.type
_entity.pdbx_description
1 polymer ?
#
loop_
_entity_poly.entity_id
_entity_poly.type
_entity_poly.pdbx_seq_one_letter_code
_entity_poly.pdbx_strand_id
1 'polypeptide(L)' 'WMRRRRETIEHPFGTMKWLMAGPRFLVKGLKKAKTELALGVLCYNLKRVTNILGCPPYWKRWHSRPPD' A
#
# COMPACT_ATOMS: atom_id res chain seq x y z
N TRP A 1 25.40 -4.22 -8.16
CA TRP A 1 24.59 -4.03 -6.93
C TRP A 1 23.45 -3.03 -7.14
N MET A 2 23.72 -1.76 -7.50
CA MET A 2 22.68 -0.74 -7.74
C MET A 2 21.64 -1.15 -8.80
N ARG A 3 22.07 -1.73 -9.92
CA ARG A 3 21.19 -2.24 -11.00
C ARG A 3 20.13 -3.22 -10.48
N ARG A 4 20.55 -4.26 -9.76
CA ARG A 4 19.66 -5.29 -9.20
C ARG A 4 18.68 -4.73 -8.15
N ARG A 5 19.11 -3.76 -7.33
CA ARG A 5 18.20 -3.06 -6.41
C ARG A 5 17.12 -2.31 -7.18
N ARG A 6 17.49 -1.63 -8.28
CA ARG A 6 16.55 -0.89 -9.15
C ARG A 6 15.50 -1.81 -9.76
N GLU A 7 15.93 -2.94 -10.31
CA GLU A 7 15.03 -3.95 -10.90
C GLU A 7 14.06 -4.51 -9.84
N THR A 8 14.53 -4.75 -8.62
CA THR A 8 13.69 -5.33 -7.55
C THR A 8 12.62 -4.35 -7.06
N ILE A 9 12.94 -3.06 -6.95
CA ILE A 9 11.97 -2.04 -6.50
C ILE A 9 11.01 -1.62 -7.61
N GLU A 10 11.33 -1.87 -8.86
CA GLU A 10 10.50 -1.44 -9.99
C GLU A 10 9.10 -2.06 -9.94
N HIS A 11 9.02 -3.34 -9.60
CA HIS A 11 7.77 -4.07 -9.48
C HIS A 11 6.82 -3.48 -8.41
N PRO A 12 7.20 -3.32 -7.13
CA PRO A 12 6.32 -2.73 -6.12
C PRO A 12 5.94 -1.28 -6.43
N PHE A 13 6.84 -0.48 -7.00
CA PHE A 13 6.50 0.88 -7.47
C PHE A 13 5.47 0.85 -8.61
N GLY A 14 5.58 -0.10 -9.54
CA GLY A 14 4.61 -0.32 -10.61
C GLY A 14 3.23 -0.66 -10.06
N THR A 15 3.15 -1.61 -9.11
CA THR A 15 1.88 -1.95 -8.44
C THR A 15 1.28 -0.75 -7.72
N MET A 16 2.09 -0.01 -6.95
CA MET A 16 1.61 1.15 -6.20
C MET A 16 1.05 2.22 -7.14
N LYS A 17 1.74 2.54 -8.25
CA LYS A 17 1.25 3.51 -9.25
C LYS A 17 -0.06 3.06 -9.89
N TRP A 18 -0.23 1.75 -10.12
CA TRP A 18 -1.48 1.21 -10.67
C TRP A 18 -2.64 1.34 -9.68
N LEU A 19 -2.38 1.10 -8.39
CA LEU A 19 -3.37 1.27 -7.31
C LEU A 19 -3.81 2.72 -7.08
N MET A 20 -3.00 3.71 -7.50
CA MET A 20 -3.37 5.14 -7.39
C MET A 20 -4.45 5.58 -8.38
N ALA A 21 -5.09 4.66 -9.13
CA ALA A 21 -6.11 4.97 -10.15
C ALA A 21 -5.60 5.96 -11.22
N GLY A 22 -4.34 5.77 -11.63
CA GLY A 22 -3.57 6.68 -12.47
C GLY A 22 -2.56 7.48 -11.62
N PRO A 23 -1.32 7.70 -12.10
CA PRO A 23 -0.23 8.27 -11.30
C PRO A 23 -0.36 9.80 -11.10
N ARG A 24 -1.55 10.28 -10.74
CA ARG A 24 -1.82 11.69 -10.45
C ARG A 24 -2.02 11.88 -8.96
N PHE A 25 -1.40 12.92 -8.43
CA PHE A 25 -1.66 13.36 -7.06
C PHE A 25 -3.01 14.06 -6.98
N LEU A 26 -3.72 13.83 -5.88
CA LEU A 26 -4.98 14.51 -5.56
C LEU A 26 -4.72 15.96 -5.11
N VAL A 27 -3.55 16.20 -4.51
CA VAL A 27 -3.17 17.51 -3.97
C VAL A 27 -2.16 18.26 -4.85
N LYS A 28 -2.17 19.59 -4.75
CA LYS A 28 -1.17 20.47 -5.38
C LYS A 28 -0.12 20.92 -4.38
N GLY A 29 1.13 21.06 -4.85
CA GLY A 29 2.27 21.55 -4.09
C GLY A 29 3.11 20.44 -3.44
N LEU A 30 4.44 20.62 -3.45
CA LEU A 30 5.42 19.58 -3.10
C LEU A 30 5.25 19.04 -1.66
N LYS A 31 4.99 19.91 -0.68
CA LYS A 31 4.84 19.47 0.72
C LYS A 31 3.68 18.49 0.89
N LYS A 32 2.52 18.80 0.28
CA LYS A 32 1.32 17.97 0.38
C LYS A 32 1.46 16.69 -0.45
N ALA A 33 2.01 16.79 -1.67
CA ALA A 33 2.23 15.63 -2.54
C ALA A 33 3.21 14.61 -1.93
N LYS A 34 4.24 15.08 -1.20
CA LYS A 34 5.13 14.19 -0.45
C LYS A 34 4.37 13.39 0.62
N THR A 35 3.47 14.04 1.35
CA THR A 35 2.63 13.35 2.35
C THR A 35 1.70 12.34 1.69
N GLU A 36 1.08 12.69 0.56
CA GLU A 36 0.21 11.77 -0.20
C GLU A 36 0.98 10.52 -0.67
N LEU A 37 2.18 10.70 -1.24
CA LEU A 37 3.04 9.59 -1.64
C LEU A 37 3.44 8.72 -0.43
N ALA A 38 3.80 9.34 0.69
CA ALA A 38 4.18 8.62 1.91
C ALA A 38 3.02 7.77 2.47
N LEU A 39 1.79 8.31 2.44
CA LEU A 39 0.59 7.55 2.81
C LEU A 39 0.34 6.38 1.84
N GLY A 40 0.52 6.59 0.54
CA GLY A 40 0.41 5.52 -0.47
C GLY A 40 1.40 4.37 -0.21
N VAL A 41 2.67 4.71 0.07
CA VAL A 41 3.71 3.73 0.43
C VAL A 41 3.36 2.99 1.71
N LEU A 42 2.88 3.69 2.75
CA LEU A 42 2.46 3.08 4.01
C LEU A 42 1.33 2.07 3.78
N CYS A 43 0.27 2.46 3.07
CA CYS A 43 -0.84 1.57 2.73
C CYS A 43 -0.37 0.34 1.93
N TYR A 44 0.51 0.53 0.95
CA TYR A 44 1.07 -0.58 0.17
C TYR A 44 1.87 -1.55 1.05
N ASN A 45 2.69 -1.03 1.97
CA ASN A 45 3.47 -1.84 2.90
C ASN A 45 2.56 -2.61 3.87
N LEU A 46 1.51 -1.99 4.41
CA LEU A 46 0.55 -2.68 5.27
C LEU A 46 -0.14 -3.82 4.52
N LYS A 47 -0.58 -3.58 3.28
CA LYS A 47 -1.18 -4.63 2.42
C LYS A 47 -0.20 -5.79 2.18
N ARG A 48 1.07 -5.48 1.91
CA ARG A 48 2.14 -6.50 1.74
C ARG A 48 2.38 -7.29 3.02
N VAL A 49 2.50 -6.62 4.16
CA VAL A 49 2.73 -7.26 5.46
C VAL A 49 1.58 -8.21 5.80
N THR A 50 0.33 -7.77 5.61
CA THR A 50 -0.86 -8.61 5.81
C THR A 50 -0.85 -9.84 4.89
N ASN A 51 -0.40 -9.70 3.64
CA ASN A 51 -0.31 -10.83 2.71
C ASN A 51 0.84 -11.79 3.06
N ILE A 52 1.98 -11.29 3.58
CA ILE A 52 3.16 -12.10 3.91
C ILE A 52 2.98 -12.83 5.24
N LEU A 53 2.58 -12.11 6.28
CA LEU A 53 2.41 -12.67 7.62
C LEU A 53 1.07 -13.43 7.76
N GLY A 54 0.14 -13.20 6.84
CA GLY A 54 -1.25 -13.60 6.96
C GLY A 54 -2.00 -12.70 7.93
N CYS A 55 -3.28 -12.44 7.65
CA CYS A 55 -4.19 -11.91 8.64
C CYS A 55 -4.87 -13.11 9.33
N PRO A 56 -4.75 -13.29 10.66
CA PRO A 56 -5.70 -14.15 11.37
C PRO A 56 -7.11 -13.70 10.97
N PRO A 57 -8.09 -14.61 10.84
CA PRO A 57 -9.40 -14.25 10.31
C PRO A 57 -10.20 -13.46 11.35
N TYR A 58 -9.77 -12.23 11.64
CA TYR A 58 -10.52 -11.25 12.42
C TYR A 58 -11.86 -10.96 11.74
N TRP A 59 -11.88 -11.01 10.40
CA TRP A 59 -13.09 -10.97 9.58
C TRP A 59 -14.06 -12.11 9.93
N LYS A 60 -13.59 -13.37 9.99
CA LYS A 60 -14.46 -14.50 10.39
C LYS A 60 -15.00 -14.29 11.80
N ARG A 61 -14.19 -13.74 12.71
CA ARG A 61 -14.61 -13.38 14.08
C ARG A 61 -15.62 -12.22 14.11
N TRP A 62 -15.50 -11.22 13.24
CA TRP A 62 -16.44 -10.10 13.16
C TRP A 62 -17.81 -10.55 12.65
N HIS A 63 -17.86 -11.40 11.62
CA HIS A 63 -19.13 -11.95 11.12
C HIS A 63 -19.80 -12.98 12.04
N SER A 64 -19.08 -13.48 13.04
CA SER A 64 -19.61 -14.38 14.05
C SER A 64 -19.90 -13.68 15.39
N ARG A 65 -19.75 -12.36 15.48
CA ARG A 65 -20.26 -11.62 16.63
C ARG A 65 -21.77 -11.47 16.49
N PRO A 66 -22.56 -11.90 17.50
CA PRO A 66 -23.98 -11.56 17.51
C PRO A 66 -24.13 -10.03 17.58
N PRO A 67 -25.13 -9.45 16.89
CA PRO A 67 -25.46 -8.05 17.08
C PRO A 67 -25.94 -7.85 18.52
N ASP A 68 -25.29 -6.92 19.21
CA ASP A 68 -25.73 -6.33 20.47
C ASP A 68 -27.06 -5.57 20.31
#